data_AF-S5MZJ4-F1
#
_entry.id   AF-S5MZJ4-F1
#
_cell.length_a   1.000
_cell.length_b   1.000
_cell.length_c   1.000
_cell.angle_alpha   90.00
_cell.angle_beta   90.00
_cell.angle_gamma   90.00
#
_symmetry.space_group_name_H-M   'P 1'
#
loop_
_entity.id
_entity.type
_entity.pdbx_description
1 polymer ?
#
loop_
_entity_poly.entity_id
_entity_poly.type
_entity_poly.pdbx_seq_one_letter_code
_entity_poly.pdbx_strand_id
1 'polypeptide(L)'
;MSLPYVPSELAKNKTLSNQNSDNSASKNDKISSSIFCEKYKKTKEQAFTFFQEHPEYMRSKENEEQLMTEFKNVLLDPRNKNLSIYQTLLAAHERLQAL
;
A
#
# COMPACT_ATOMS: atom_id res chain seq x y z
N MET A 1 28.98 19.37 -4.38
CA MET A 1 27.98 19.14 -3.32
C MET A 1 26.62 19.53 -3.87
N SER A 2 25.77 18.56 -4.22
CA SER A 2 24.47 18.81 -4.85
C SER A 2 23.38 18.86 -3.78
N LEU A 3 22.55 19.91 -3.79
CA LEU A 3 21.38 20.03 -2.92
C LEU A 3 20.28 19.04 -3.35
N PRO A 4 19.48 18.49 -2.41
CA PRO A 4 18.36 17.64 -2.74
C PRO A 4 17.21 18.46 -3.37
N TYR A 5 16.62 17.91 -4.44
CA TYR A 5 15.46 18.47 -5.12
C TYR A 5 14.20 18.29 -4.25
N VAL A 6 13.51 19.41 -3.99
CA VAL A 6 12.23 19.45 -3.26
C VAL A 6 11.12 19.83 -4.25
N PRO A 7 10.07 19.00 -4.44
CA PRO A 7 8.95 19.33 -5.32
C PRO A 7 8.15 20.55 -4.84
N SER A 8 7.87 21.47 -5.77
CA SER A 8 7.23 22.79 -5.57
C SER A 8 5.77 22.77 -5.10
N GLU A 9 5.22 21.61 -4.74
CA GLU A 9 3.81 21.45 -4.35
C GLU A 9 3.54 21.88 -2.89
N LEU A 10 4.57 22.20 -2.10
CA LEU A 10 4.42 22.56 -0.69
C LEU A 10 4.11 24.05 -0.44
N ALA A 11 4.12 24.91 -1.46
CA ALA A 11 4.09 26.36 -1.28
C ALA A 11 2.71 27.04 -1.49
N LYS A 12 1.60 26.30 -1.58
CA LYS A 12 0.29 26.87 -1.92
C LYS A 12 -0.84 26.37 -1.03
N ASN A 13 -0.85 26.77 0.24
CA ASN A 13 -2.10 26.82 1.01
C ASN A 13 -2.21 28.16 1.75
N LYS A 14 -2.51 29.22 0.99
CA LYS A 14 -2.93 30.51 1.53
C LYS A 14 -4.42 30.73 1.22
N THR A 15 -5.20 30.62 2.29
CA THR A 15 -6.47 31.32 2.58
C THR A 15 -7.71 31.04 1.72
N LEU A 16 -8.75 30.46 2.34
CA LEU A 16 -10.17 30.87 2.27
C LEU A 16 -10.91 30.10 3.39
N SER A 17 -11.13 30.67 4.57
CA SER A 17 -12.30 31.48 5.00
C SER A 17 -13.69 30.85 4.74
N ASN A 18 -14.27 30.39 5.86
CA ASN A 18 -15.65 30.53 6.32
C ASN A 18 -16.82 29.60 5.90
N GLN A 19 -17.46 29.14 6.99
CA GLN A 19 -18.90 28.95 7.26
C GLN A 19 -19.55 27.57 7.10
N ASN A 20 -19.79 26.97 8.29
CA ASN A 20 -20.96 26.24 8.76
C ASN A 20 -21.96 25.74 7.70
N SER A 21 -21.89 24.43 7.41
CA SER A 21 -23.05 23.60 7.05
C SER A 21 -22.82 22.17 7.52
N ASP A 22 -23.78 21.66 8.31
CA ASP A 22 -24.11 20.25 8.53
C ASP A 22 -23.02 19.29 9.07
N ASN A 23 -23.09 19.08 10.39
CA ASN A 23 -22.21 18.25 11.21
C ASN A 23 -22.40 16.72 11.03
N SER A 24 -22.79 16.27 9.83
CA SER A 24 -23.04 14.86 9.48
C SER A 24 -22.17 14.34 8.32
N ALA A 25 -21.82 15.17 7.32
CA ALA A 25 -20.94 14.75 6.22
C ALA A 25 -19.45 14.71 6.63
N SER A 26 -18.99 15.74 7.34
CA SER A 26 -17.58 15.91 7.74
C SER A 26 -17.04 14.81 8.67
N LYS A 27 -17.90 14.20 9.50
CA LYS A 27 -17.50 13.09 10.39
C LYS A 27 -17.26 11.81 9.61
N ASN A 28 -18.08 11.52 8.60
CA ASN A 28 -17.96 10.30 7.80
C ASN A 28 -16.70 10.33 6.93
N ASP A 29 -16.31 11.50 6.41
CA ASP A 29 -15.06 11.66 5.66
C ASP A 29 -13.81 11.54 6.55
N LYS A 30 -13.86 12.09 7.79
CA LYS A 30 -12.78 11.90 8.78
C LYS A 30 -12.66 10.45 9.26
N ILE A 31 -13.79 9.77 9.45
CA ILE A 31 -13.83 8.36 9.87
C ILE A 31 -13.36 7.46 8.72
N SER A 32 -13.83 7.70 7.50
CA SER A 32 -13.42 6.97 6.29
C SER A 32 -11.94 7.14 5.99
N SER A 33 -11.43 8.37 6.06
CA SER A 33 -9.98 8.64 5.91
C SER A 33 -9.14 8.03 7.03
N SER A 34 -9.61 8.05 8.28
CA SER A 34 -8.93 7.41 9.42
C SER A 34 -8.90 5.88 9.27
N ILE A 35 -10.00 5.24 8.88
CA ILE A 35 -10.09 3.78 8.71
C ILE A 35 -9.24 3.34 7.52
N PHE A 36 -9.27 4.07 6.41
CA PHE A 36 -8.41 3.80 5.27
C PHE A 36 -6.93 3.92 5.65
N CYS A 37 -6.56 4.93 6.44
CA CYS A 37 -5.19 5.13 6.91
C CYS A 37 -4.72 3.97 7.81
N GLU A 38 -5.54 3.52 8.75
CA GLU A 38 -5.22 2.38 9.62
C GLU A 38 -5.12 1.06 8.85
N LYS A 39 -6.05 0.81 7.92
CA LYS A 39 -5.98 -0.36 7.02
C LYS A 39 -4.70 -0.34 6.18
N TYR A 40 -4.34 0.82 5.65
CA TYR A 40 -3.12 1.00 4.87
C TYR A 40 -1.85 0.76 5.70
N LYS A 41 -1.78 1.24 6.95
CA LYS A 41 -0.66 0.96 7.87
C LYS A 41 -0.51 -0.53 8.10
N LYS A 42 -1.60 -1.23 8.41
CA LYS A 42 -1.59 -2.69 8.63
C LYS A 42 -1.13 -3.44 7.37
N THR A 43 -1.60 -3.03 6.19
CA THR A 43 -1.16 -3.61 4.91
C THR A 43 0.34 -3.39 4.69
N LYS A 44 0.85 -2.19 4.99
CA LYS A 44 2.29 -1.89 4.90
C LYS A 44 3.13 -2.74 5.84
N GLU A 45 2.70 -2.87 7.09
CA GLU A 45 3.39 -3.69 8.09
C GLU A 45 3.45 -5.15 7.65
N GLN A 46 2.33 -5.70 7.17
CA GLN A 46 2.27 -7.07 6.67
C GLN A 46 3.17 -7.31 5.45
N ALA A 47 3.18 -6.38 4.49
CA ALA A 47 4.08 -6.46 3.34
C ALA A 47 5.55 -6.34 3.79
N PHE A 48 5.84 -5.45 4.73
CA PHE A 48 7.19 -5.29 5.27
C PHE A 48 7.68 -6.56 5.97
N THR A 49 6.87 -7.19 6.82
CA THR A 49 7.20 -8.49 7.45
C THR A 49 7.54 -9.53 6.40
N PHE A 50 6.74 -9.66 5.33
CA PHE A 50 7.02 -10.59 4.25
C PHE A 50 8.39 -10.34 3.59
N PHE A 51 8.71 -9.09 3.26
CA PHE A 51 10.01 -8.77 2.63
C PHE A 51 11.21 -8.90 3.59
N GLN A 52 10.99 -8.86 4.90
CA GLN A 52 12.02 -9.20 5.88
C GLN A 52 12.29 -10.71 5.94
N GLU A 53 11.24 -11.52 5.86
CA GLU A 53 11.33 -12.99 5.84
C GLU A 53 11.90 -13.52 4.52
N HIS A 54 11.63 -12.83 3.41
CA HIS A 54 12.05 -13.18 2.05
C HIS A 54 12.96 -12.11 1.42
N PRO A 55 14.20 -11.93 1.94
CA PRO A 55 15.10 -10.87 1.50
C PRO A 55 15.58 -11.03 0.05
N GLU A 56 15.39 -12.19 -0.58
CA GLU A 56 15.69 -12.44 -2.00
C GLU A 56 15.00 -11.44 -2.93
N TYR A 57 13.80 -11.00 -2.59
CA TYR A 57 13.03 -10.04 -3.37
C TYR A 57 13.52 -8.60 -3.22
N MET A 58 14.27 -8.29 -2.15
CA MET A 58 14.92 -6.98 -1.97
C MET A 58 16.33 -6.94 -2.56
N ARG A 59 16.91 -8.10 -2.90
CA ARG A 59 18.27 -8.24 -3.43
C ARG A 59 18.29 -8.41 -4.95
N SER A 60 17.23 -8.95 -5.54
CA SER A 60 17.13 -9.20 -6.98
C SER A 60 15.87 -8.55 -7.56
N LYS A 61 16.07 -7.62 -8.50
CA LYS A 61 14.99 -6.99 -9.26
C LYS A 61 14.22 -8.01 -10.10
N GLU A 62 14.89 -9.04 -10.61
CA GLU A 62 14.25 -10.11 -11.38
C GLU A 62 13.27 -10.91 -10.50
N ASN A 63 13.69 -11.27 -9.29
CA ASN A 63 12.82 -11.98 -8.35
C ASN A 63 11.64 -11.10 -7.92
N GLU A 64 11.87 -9.80 -7.71
CA GLU A 64 10.81 -8.83 -7.41
C GLU A 64 9.78 -8.75 -8.55
N GLU A 65 10.22 -8.69 -9.81
CA GLU A 65 9.35 -8.61 -10.97
C GLU A 65 8.53 -9.90 -11.17
N GLN A 66 9.14 -11.06 -10.95
CA GLN A 66 8.46 -12.36 -10.97
C GLN A 66 7.41 -12.42 -9.86
N LEU A 67 7.75 -12.00 -8.65
CA LEU A 67 6.81 -11.98 -7.51
C LEU A 67 5.65 -11.04 -7.78
N MET A 68 5.91 -9.85 -8.33
CA MET A 68 4.87 -8.89 -8.67
C MET A 68 3.91 -9.43 -9.73
N THR A 69 4.41 -10.22 -10.68
CA THR A 69 3.60 -10.87 -11.72
C THR A 69 2.66 -11.91 -11.10
N GLU A 70 3.20 -12.82 -10.28
CA GLU A 70 2.38 -13.82 -9.60
C GLU A 70 1.43 -13.19 -8.58
N PHE A 71 1.86 -12.16 -7.87
CA PHE A 71 1.02 -11.41 -6.93
C PHE A 71 -0.21 -10.83 -7.63
N LYS A 72 -0.06 -10.23 -8.82
CA LYS A 72 -1.20 -9.77 -9.62
C LYS A 72 -2.11 -10.91 -10.04
N ASN A 73 -1.55 -12.06 -10.45
CA ASN A 73 -2.32 -13.25 -10.80
C ASN A 73 -3.14 -13.77 -9.61
N VAL A 74 -2.54 -13.81 -8.42
CA VAL A 74 -3.20 -14.23 -7.16
C VAL A 74 -4.31 -13.25 -6.79
N LEU A 75 -4.10 -11.93 -6.93
CA LEU A 75 -5.12 -10.91 -6.65
C LEU A 75 -6.33 -10.99 -7.59
N LEU A 76 -6.13 -11.39 -8.84
CA LEU A 76 -7.20 -11.51 -9.82
C LEU A 76 -8.05 -12.78 -9.60
N ASP A 77 -7.53 -13.79 -8.89
CA ASP A 77 -8.30 -15.00 -8.58
C ASP A 77 -9.40 -14.66 -7.54
N PRO A 78 -10.69 -14.85 -7.89
CA PRO A 78 -11.79 -14.53 -6.98
C PRO A 78 -11.78 -15.34 -5.68
N ARG A 79 -11.09 -16.48 -5.62
CA ARG A 79 -10.90 -17.26 -4.38
C ARG A 79 -10.05 -16.53 -3.34
N ASN A 80 -9.21 -15.60 -3.78
CA ASN A 80 -8.24 -14.90 -2.94
C ASN A 80 -8.73 -13.52 -2.46
N LYS A 81 -9.97 -13.13 -2.77
CA LYS A 81 -10.54 -11.82 -2.42
C LYS A 81 -10.52 -11.47 -0.93
N ASN A 82 -10.47 -12.48 -0.07
CA ASN A 82 -10.49 -12.31 1.39
C ASN A 82 -9.10 -12.51 2.03
N LEU A 83 -8.05 -12.73 1.24
CA LEU A 83 -6.70 -12.88 1.77
C LEU A 83 -6.14 -11.54 2.22
N SER A 84 -5.39 -11.58 3.32
CA SER A 84 -4.53 -10.46 3.72
C SER A 84 -3.36 -10.32 2.74
N ILE A 85 -2.74 -9.13 2.71
CA ILE A 85 -1.61 -8.87 1.80
C ILE A 85 -0.46 -9.86 2.02
N TYR A 86 -0.18 -10.24 3.27
CA TYR A 86 0.85 -11.22 3.61
C TYR A 86 0.53 -12.59 2.99
N GLN A 87 -0.72 -13.07 3.14
CA GLN A 87 -1.15 -14.33 2.55
C GLN A 87 -1.11 -14.30 1.02
N THR A 88 -1.46 -13.17 0.40
CA THR A 88 -1.38 -13.01 -1.05
C THR A 88 0.07 -13.04 -1.54
N LEU A 89 0.99 -12.38 -0.83
CA LEU A 89 2.43 -12.41 -1.13
C LEU A 89 3.01 -13.81 -0.93
N LEU A 90 2.62 -14.49 0.15
CA LEU A 90 3.03 -15.87 0.43
C LEU A 90 2.56 -16.83 -0.65
N ALA A 91 1.29 -16.72 -1.07
CA ALA A 91 0.76 -17.54 -2.17
C ALA A 91 1.48 -17.28 -3.50
N ALA A 92 1.86 -16.03 -3.78
CA ALA A 92 2.66 -15.70 -4.95
C ALA A 92 4.08 -16.28 -4.88
N HIS A 93 4.70 -16.22 -3.69
CA HIS A 93 5.99 -16.85 -3.42
C HIS A 93 5.95 -18.37 -3.60
N GLU A 94 4.96 -19.05 -3.04
CA GLU A 94 4.77 -20.49 -3.18
C GLU A 94 4.60 -20.90 -4.66
N ARG A 95 3.88 -20.11 -5.46
CA ARG A 95 3.76 -20.36 -6.90
C ARG A 95 5.08 -20.22 -7.64
N LEU A 96 5.92 -19.26 -7.25
CA LEU A 96 7.26 -19.11 -7.84
C LEU A 96 8.20 -20.25 -7.44
N GLN A 97 8.07 -20.79 -6.23
CA GLN A 97 8.86 -21.93 -5.78
C GLN A 97 8.40 -23.27 -6.36
N ALA A 98 7.15 -23.36 -6.82
CA ALA A 98 6.59 -24.55 -7.45
C ALA A 98 6.89 -24.66 -8.96
N LEU A 99 7.53 -23.65 -9.55
CA LEU A 99 8.01 -23.62 -10.93
C LEU A 99 9.42 -24.25 -11.04
#